data_AF-A0A8H7AQ12-F1
#
_entry.id   AF-A0A8H7AQ12-F1
#
_cell.length_a   1.000
_cell.length_b   1.000
_cell.length_c   1.000
_cell.angle_alpha   90.00
_cell.angle_beta   90.00
_cell.angle_gamma   90.00
#
_symmetry.space_group_name_H-M   'P 1'
#
loop_
_entity.id
_entity.type
_entity.pdbx_description
1 polymer ?
#
loop_
_entity_poly.entity_id
_entity_poly.type
_entity_poly.pdbx_seq_one_letter_code
_entity_poly.pdbx_strand_id
1 'polypeptide(L)'
;MQSNIGSRFSLTRNHLQSLPPASEYKARAAFISPVTTLFCSSVVKPLSVHINSSASAFSGEFEISGLEIDAPFQADPKSTENTTVSFVFNDQNTPKASPASCSLTWAVGLSPPSQALPGVCSDRSVRAWLPSGTYNGVADFQIEVAHTYEDNTLGDPPYNINTLFGFLSLTSGDAGEMSNYTCDMTRANCRSVPETILIAKVLYAVS
;
A
#
# COMPACT_ATOMS: atom_id res chain seq x y z
N MET A 1 57.09 8.21 40.37
CA MET A 1 56.76 8.81 39.05
C MET A 1 55.52 8.07 38.55
N GLN A 2 54.27 8.49 38.84
CA GLN A 2 53.47 9.58 38.19
C GLN A 2 53.55 9.49 36.65
N SER A 3 52.49 9.28 35.85
CA SER A 3 51.12 9.84 35.81
C SER A 3 50.19 8.83 35.08
N ASN A 4 49.01 8.42 35.58
CA ASN A 4 47.66 9.03 35.47
C ASN A 4 47.26 9.62 34.10
N ILE A 5 46.22 9.03 33.48
CA ILE A 5 45.00 9.55 32.81
C ILE A 5 44.21 8.26 32.46
N GLY A 6 42.98 7.96 32.88
CA GLY A 6 41.88 8.80 33.35
C GLY A 6 40.81 8.84 32.27
N SER A 7 39.88 7.88 32.24
CA SER A 7 38.50 8.11 31.81
C SER A 7 37.57 6.97 32.24
N ARG A 8 36.74 7.33 33.22
CA ARG A 8 35.54 6.65 33.67
C ARG A 8 34.45 6.89 32.64
N PHE A 9 33.65 5.88 32.28
CA PHE A 9 32.29 6.12 31.84
C PHE A 9 31.32 5.27 32.65
N SER A 10 30.30 5.96 33.13
CA SER A 10 29.37 5.60 34.18
C SER A 10 28.29 4.67 33.64
N LEU A 11 28.05 3.57 34.36
CA LEU A 11 26.84 2.77 34.26
C LEU A 11 25.68 3.56 34.89
N THR A 12 24.82 4.15 34.07
CA THR A 12 23.52 4.67 34.52
C THR A 12 22.41 3.72 34.12
N ARG A 13 21.88 3.08 35.15
CA ARG A 13 20.70 2.23 35.17
C ARG A 13 19.44 3.11 35.24
N ASN A 14 18.39 2.68 34.54
CA ASN A 14 16.98 3.01 34.75
C ASN A 14 16.52 4.45 34.54
N HIS A 15 15.78 4.67 33.45
CA HIS A 15 14.44 5.22 33.60
C HIS A 15 13.51 4.54 32.60
N LEU A 16 12.65 3.66 33.11
CA LEU A 16 11.42 3.25 32.45
C LEU A 16 10.66 4.53 32.05
N GLN A 17 10.38 4.70 30.77
CA GLN A 17 9.26 5.53 30.34
C GLN A 17 8.11 4.60 29.99
N SER A 18 7.14 4.64 30.89
CA SER A 18 5.84 4.01 30.81
C SER A 18 5.07 4.44 29.57
N LEU A 19 4.54 3.46 28.84
CA LEU A 19 3.44 3.62 27.90
C LEU A 19 2.25 4.31 28.60
N PRO A 20 1.64 5.36 28.01
CA PRO A 20 0.36 5.84 28.50
C PRO A 20 -0.77 4.85 28.15
N PRO A 21 -1.74 4.64 29.05
CA PRO A 21 -2.81 3.68 28.89
C PRO A 21 -3.86 4.12 27.86
N ALA A 22 -4.47 3.13 27.23
CA ALA A 22 -5.69 3.28 26.43
C ALA A 22 -6.89 3.58 27.34
N SER A 23 -7.36 4.83 27.35
CA SER A 23 -8.75 5.18 27.67
C SER A 23 -8.97 6.69 27.50
N GLU A 24 -10.19 7.06 27.08
CA GLU A 24 -10.77 8.41 27.10
C GLU A 24 -10.64 9.26 25.82
N TYR A 25 -11.34 8.84 24.76
CA TYR A 25 -11.97 9.81 23.85
C TYR A 25 -13.11 10.52 24.59
N LYS A 26 -12.77 11.60 25.30
CA LYS A 26 -13.75 12.49 25.92
C LYS A 26 -14.19 13.53 24.89
N ALA A 27 -15.43 13.37 24.40
CA ALA A 27 -16.10 14.34 23.54
C ALA A 27 -16.08 15.72 24.21
N ARG A 28 -15.42 16.69 23.57
CA ARG A 28 -15.54 18.11 23.91
C ARG A 28 -16.89 18.60 23.38
N ALA A 29 -17.91 18.58 24.22
CA ALA A 29 -19.12 19.37 24.01
C ALA A 29 -18.77 20.84 24.23
N ALA A 30 -18.82 21.64 23.16
CA ALA A 30 -18.71 23.08 23.25
C ALA A 30 -19.99 23.64 23.90
N PHE A 31 -19.81 24.39 24.98
CA PHE A 31 -20.84 25.23 25.61
C PHE A 31 -21.31 26.28 24.58
N ILE A 32 -22.60 26.28 24.26
CA ILE A 32 -23.26 27.40 23.57
C ILE A 32 -24.18 28.06 24.60
N SER A 33 -23.83 29.30 24.97
CA SER A 33 -24.71 30.20 25.72
C SER A 33 -25.73 30.83 24.77
N PRO A 34 -27.00 31.05 25.17
CA PRO A 34 -28.02 31.60 24.29
C PRO A 34 -27.96 33.13 24.29
N VAL A 35 -27.69 33.73 23.13
CA VAL A 35 -28.08 35.12 22.88
C VAL A 35 -29.25 35.09 21.91
N THR A 36 -30.39 35.52 22.42
CA THR A 36 -31.67 35.68 21.74
C THR A 36 -31.60 36.79 20.69
N THR A 37 -32.57 36.75 19.76
CA THR A 37 -32.94 37.74 18.71
C THR A 37 -32.05 37.74 17.45
N LEU A 38 -32.55 37.79 16.21
CA LEU A 38 -33.79 38.32 15.63
C LEU A 38 -34.10 37.60 14.29
N PHE A 39 -35.36 37.65 13.87
CA PHE A 39 -35.94 37.05 12.66
C PHE A 39 -35.16 37.27 11.34
N CYS A 40 -34.99 36.20 10.55
CA CYS A 40 -35.24 36.23 9.11
C CYS A 40 -35.50 34.80 8.60
N SER A 41 -36.71 34.55 8.12
CA SER A 41 -37.11 33.26 7.56
C SER A 41 -36.46 33.03 6.19
N SER A 42 -35.40 32.22 6.17
CA SER A 42 -34.92 31.56 4.96
C SER A 42 -34.75 30.09 5.28
N VAL A 43 -35.59 29.25 4.68
CA VAL A 43 -35.53 27.79 4.79
C VAL A 43 -34.24 27.32 4.11
N VAL A 44 -33.15 27.23 4.87
CA VAL A 44 -31.92 26.57 4.41
C VAL A 44 -32.07 25.09 4.71
N LYS A 45 -32.48 24.31 3.69
CA LYS A 45 -32.38 22.85 3.75
C LYS A 45 -30.88 22.50 3.89
N PRO A 46 -30.47 21.71 4.88
CA PRO A 46 -29.12 21.15 4.87
C PRO A 46 -29.01 20.25 3.64
N LEU A 47 -28.16 20.65 2.70
CA LEU A 47 -27.78 19.80 1.57
C LEU A 47 -26.89 18.69 2.15
N SER A 48 -27.50 17.54 2.47
CA SER A 48 -26.76 16.33 2.78
C SER A 48 -25.93 15.95 1.56
N VAL A 49 -24.63 16.29 1.60
CA VAL A 49 -23.64 15.77 0.66
C VAL A 49 -23.58 14.27 0.89
N HIS A 50 -24.29 13.53 0.04
CA HIS A 50 -24.15 12.09 -0.05
C HIS A 50 -22.80 11.83 -0.71
N ILE A 51 -21.81 11.52 0.11
CA ILE A 51 -20.59 10.87 -0.38
C ILE A 51 -21.05 9.46 -0.76
N ASN A 52 -21.46 9.27 -2.01
CA ASN A 52 -21.76 7.95 -2.54
C ASN A 52 -20.44 7.17 -2.50
N SER A 53 -20.28 6.32 -1.50
CA SER A 53 -19.34 5.22 -1.57
C SER A 53 -19.87 4.27 -2.65
N SER A 54 -19.41 4.46 -3.88
CA SER A 54 -19.68 3.56 -5.01
C SER A 54 -18.80 2.32 -4.89
N ALA A 55 -18.87 1.61 -3.76
CA ALA A 55 -18.16 0.35 -3.56
C ALA A 55 -18.91 -0.87 -4.16
N SER A 56 -19.99 -0.65 -4.90
CA SER A 56 -20.89 -1.71 -5.38
C SER A 56 -21.12 -1.61 -6.89
N ALA A 57 -20.14 -2.06 -7.69
CA ALA A 57 -20.33 -2.37 -9.12
C ALA A 57 -19.24 -3.27 -9.72
N PHE A 58 -18.08 -3.43 -9.07
CA PHE A 58 -16.95 -4.16 -9.63
C PHE A 58 -16.99 -5.61 -9.15
N SER A 59 -17.08 -6.54 -10.11
CA SER A 59 -17.15 -7.98 -9.83
C SER A 59 -15.83 -8.71 -10.12
N GLY A 60 -14.92 -8.09 -10.90
CA GLY A 60 -13.65 -8.69 -11.27
C GLY A 60 -12.54 -8.32 -10.30
N GLU A 61 -11.73 -9.31 -9.96
CA GLU A 61 -10.52 -9.15 -9.16
C GLU A 61 -9.31 -8.79 -10.04
N PHE A 62 -8.25 -8.29 -9.41
CA PHE A 62 -6.95 -8.17 -10.05
C PHE A 62 -6.15 -9.46 -9.87
N GLU A 63 -5.57 -9.92 -10.97
CA GLU A 63 -4.74 -11.12 -11.02
C GLU A 63 -3.27 -10.73 -11.17
N ILE A 64 -2.43 -11.26 -10.29
CA ILE A 64 -0.98 -11.08 -10.31
C ILE A 64 -0.33 -12.46 -10.49
N SER A 65 0.50 -12.60 -11.51
CA SER A 65 1.24 -13.83 -11.80
C SER A 65 2.72 -13.55 -12.01
N GLY A 66 3.55 -14.60 -11.86
CA GLY A 66 5.00 -14.47 -12.06
C GLY A 66 5.65 -13.45 -11.13
N LEU A 67 5.08 -13.26 -9.93
CA LEU A 67 5.64 -12.36 -8.93
C LEU A 67 7.02 -12.85 -8.51
N GLU A 68 8.01 -11.97 -8.59
CA GLU A 68 9.37 -12.19 -8.11
C GLU A 68 9.84 -10.92 -7.39
N ILE A 69 10.57 -11.09 -6.29
CA ILE A 69 11.29 -10.02 -5.62
C ILE A 69 12.72 -10.48 -5.37
N ASP A 70 13.66 -9.61 -5.69
CA ASP A 70 15.08 -9.79 -5.39
C ASP A 70 15.57 -8.56 -4.62
N ALA A 71 16.07 -8.77 -3.41
CA ALA A 71 16.60 -7.72 -2.54
C ALA A 71 17.97 -8.12 -1.97
N PRO A 72 19.04 -8.16 -2.79
CA PRO A 72 20.33 -8.72 -2.38
C PRO A 72 20.92 -8.08 -1.12
N PHE A 73 20.65 -6.79 -0.90
CA PHE A 73 21.09 -6.06 0.28
C PHE A 73 20.53 -6.62 1.62
N GLN A 74 19.39 -7.30 1.60
CA GLN A 74 18.85 -7.97 2.80
C GLN A 74 19.64 -9.22 3.17
N ALA A 75 20.20 -9.93 2.18
CA ALA A 75 21.04 -11.10 2.41
C ALA A 75 22.51 -10.73 2.68
N ASP A 76 23.03 -9.74 1.95
CA ASP A 76 24.39 -9.21 2.13
C ASP A 76 24.35 -7.67 2.26
N PRO A 77 24.60 -7.11 3.46
CA PRO A 77 24.68 -5.67 3.68
C PRO A 77 25.77 -4.95 2.88
N LYS A 78 26.67 -5.67 2.20
CA LYS A 78 27.67 -5.08 1.29
C LYS A 78 27.24 -5.09 -0.17
N SER A 79 26.11 -5.70 -0.50
CA SER A 79 25.59 -5.69 -1.86
C SER A 79 25.37 -4.24 -2.33
N THR A 80 25.65 -3.99 -3.60
CA THR A 80 25.38 -2.72 -4.27
C THR A 80 24.22 -2.82 -5.25
N GLU A 81 23.54 -3.97 -5.29
CA GLU A 81 22.46 -4.24 -6.22
C GLU A 81 21.14 -3.65 -5.73
N ASN A 82 20.31 -3.23 -6.67
CA ASN A 82 18.99 -2.68 -6.39
C ASN A 82 18.04 -3.76 -5.89
N THR A 83 17.02 -3.35 -5.15
CA THR A 83 15.86 -4.22 -4.92
C THR A 83 14.87 -4.08 -6.07
N THR A 84 14.37 -5.21 -6.59
CA THR A 84 13.41 -5.25 -7.69
C THR A 84 12.26 -6.17 -7.37
N VAL A 85 11.04 -5.71 -7.64
CA VAL A 85 9.79 -6.50 -7.65
C VAL A 85 9.29 -6.55 -9.08
N SER A 86 9.06 -7.73 -9.64
CA SER A 86 8.49 -7.91 -10.98
C SER A 86 7.27 -8.82 -10.94
N PHE A 87 6.28 -8.56 -11.79
CA PHE A 87 5.08 -9.38 -11.92
C PHE A 87 4.32 -9.08 -13.22
N VAL A 88 3.34 -9.91 -13.55
CA VAL A 88 2.39 -9.69 -14.63
C VAL A 88 1.00 -9.46 -14.02
N PHE A 89 0.37 -8.36 -14.44
CA PHE A 89 -0.95 -7.93 -14.03
C PHE A 89 -2.01 -8.26 -15.08
N ASN A 90 -3.19 -8.71 -14.63
CA ASN A 90 -4.38 -8.88 -15.45
C ASN A 90 -5.62 -8.40 -14.68
N ASP A 91 -6.57 -7.76 -15.38
CA ASP A 91 -7.83 -7.28 -14.79
C ASP A 91 -9.01 -8.05 -15.40
N GLN A 92 -9.75 -8.76 -14.54
CA GLN A 92 -10.91 -9.55 -14.95
C GLN A 92 -12.06 -8.69 -15.49
N ASN A 93 -12.14 -7.40 -15.14
CA ASN A 93 -13.15 -6.49 -15.67
C ASN A 93 -12.85 -6.05 -17.11
N THR A 94 -11.62 -6.23 -17.58
CA THR A 94 -11.19 -5.89 -18.94
C THR A 94 -10.58 -7.10 -19.65
N PRO A 95 -11.34 -8.17 -19.92
CA PRO A 95 -10.80 -9.43 -20.45
C PRO A 95 -10.23 -9.32 -21.89
N LYS A 96 -10.44 -8.19 -22.56
CA LYS A 96 -9.84 -7.89 -23.87
C LYS A 96 -8.52 -7.12 -23.78
N ALA A 97 -8.20 -6.55 -22.62
CA ALA A 97 -6.91 -5.90 -22.38
C ALA A 97 -5.81 -6.98 -22.34
N SER A 98 -4.64 -6.65 -22.87
CA SER A 98 -3.48 -7.54 -22.75
C SER A 98 -2.90 -7.43 -21.33
N PRO A 99 -2.38 -8.53 -20.75
CA PRO A 99 -1.70 -8.46 -19.47
C PRO A 99 -0.54 -7.45 -19.50
N ALA A 100 -0.34 -6.75 -18.38
CA ALA A 100 0.71 -5.74 -18.23
C ALA A 100 1.86 -6.28 -17.38
N SER A 101 3.08 -6.25 -17.90
CA SER A 101 4.28 -6.58 -17.12
C SER A 101 4.70 -5.37 -16.30
N CYS A 102 4.86 -5.52 -14.99
CA CYS A 102 5.24 -4.46 -14.06
C CYS A 102 6.59 -4.77 -13.37
N SER A 103 7.42 -3.74 -13.16
CA SER A 103 8.70 -3.82 -12.45
C SER A 103 8.91 -2.58 -11.59
N LEU A 104 9.00 -2.76 -10.28
CA LEU A 104 9.29 -1.72 -9.29
C LEU A 104 10.72 -1.92 -8.81
N THR A 105 11.55 -0.90 -8.95
CA THR A 105 12.97 -0.97 -8.58
C THR A 105 13.36 0.25 -7.77
N TRP A 106 14.15 0.03 -6.71
CA TRP A 106 14.73 1.12 -5.93
C TRP A 106 16.18 0.83 -5.57
N ALA A 107 16.94 1.92 -5.36
CA ALA A 107 18.36 1.83 -5.09
C ALA A 107 18.64 1.18 -3.73
N VAL A 108 19.80 0.54 -3.63
CA VAL A 108 20.29 -0.05 -2.40
C VAL A 108 20.25 0.94 -1.22
N GLY A 109 19.80 0.45 -0.06
CA GLY A 109 19.71 1.24 1.16
C GLY A 109 18.60 2.31 1.18
N LEU A 110 17.80 2.43 0.11
CA LEU A 110 16.64 3.30 0.07
C LEU A 110 15.34 2.55 0.37
N SER A 111 14.30 3.31 0.70
CA SER A 111 12.94 2.81 0.85
C SER A 111 12.27 2.58 -0.52
N PRO A 112 11.30 1.65 -0.61
CA PRO A 112 10.56 1.41 -1.84
C PRO A 112 9.76 2.64 -2.30
N PRO A 113 9.34 2.68 -3.58
CA PRO A 113 8.48 3.74 -4.08
C PRO A 113 7.08 3.63 -3.47
N SER A 114 6.70 4.66 -2.72
CA SER A 114 5.41 4.70 -1.99
C SER A 114 4.26 5.36 -2.73
N GLN A 115 4.47 5.70 -4.00
CA GLN A 115 3.48 6.31 -4.87
C GLN A 115 3.55 5.70 -6.25
N ALA A 116 2.44 5.77 -6.98
CA ALA A 116 2.35 5.32 -8.35
C ALA A 116 3.42 5.97 -9.25
N LEU A 117 4.28 5.15 -9.84
CA LEU A 117 5.35 5.62 -10.73
C LEU A 117 5.00 5.40 -12.21
N PRO A 118 5.30 6.36 -13.10
CA PRO A 118 5.13 6.16 -14.54
C PRO A 118 6.20 5.19 -15.09
N GLY A 119 5.82 4.38 -16.08
CA GLY A 119 6.75 3.53 -16.82
C GLY A 119 7.18 2.25 -16.09
N VAL A 120 6.63 1.98 -14.90
CA VAL A 120 6.86 0.72 -14.18
C VAL A 120 6.11 -0.44 -14.79
N CYS A 121 5.00 -0.19 -15.48
CA CYS A 121 4.20 -1.21 -16.17
C CYS A 121 4.25 -0.99 -17.68
N SER A 122 4.15 -2.08 -18.46
CA SER A 122 4.17 -2.05 -19.92
C SER A 122 2.93 -1.39 -20.52
N ASP A 123 1.79 -1.44 -19.80
CA ASP A 123 0.59 -0.66 -20.09
C ASP A 123 0.54 0.58 -19.20
N ARG A 124 0.28 1.75 -19.80
CA ARG A 124 0.19 3.05 -19.11
C ARG A 124 -1.12 3.24 -18.36
N SER A 125 -2.13 2.45 -18.66
CA SER A 125 -3.39 2.37 -17.90
C SER A 125 -3.16 1.76 -16.51
N VAL A 126 -2.09 0.97 -16.35
CA VAL A 126 -1.73 0.25 -15.13
C VAL A 126 -0.61 1.00 -14.40
N ARG A 127 -0.76 1.17 -13.09
CA ARG A 127 0.26 1.74 -12.20
C ARG A 127 0.42 0.85 -10.98
N ALA A 128 1.63 0.74 -10.46
CA ALA A 128 1.92 -0.07 -9.27
C ALA A 128 2.91 0.65 -8.32
N TRP A 129 2.81 0.36 -7.03
CA TRP A 129 3.70 0.86 -5.99
C TRP A 129 3.62 -0.02 -4.72
N LEU A 130 4.54 0.22 -3.78
CA LEU A 130 4.52 -0.40 -2.45
C LEU A 130 4.13 0.67 -1.42
N PRO A 131 2.92 0.64 -0.82
CA PRO A 131 2.50 1.68 0.11
C PRO A 131 3.52 1.94 1.24
N SER A 132 3.62 3.19 1.70
CA SER A 132 4.59 3.56 2.74
C SER A 132 4.44 2.69 3.99
N GLY A 133 5.55 2.09 4.45
CA GLY A 133 5.59 1.31 5.68
C GLY A 133 5.01 -0.10 5.56
N THR A 134 4.71 -0.59 4.35
CA THR A 134 4.25 -1.97 4.16
C THR A 134 5.38 -2.95 3.83
N TYR A 135 6.54 -2.47 3.37
CA TYR A 135 7.70 -3.32 3.08
C TYR A 135 8.54 -3.60 4.34
N ASN A 136 8.48 -4.83 4.82
CA ASN A 136 9.32 -5.35 5.91
C ASN A 136 10.33 -6.38 5.42
N GLY A 137 10.26 -6.78 4.15
CA GLY A 137 11.28 -7.55 3.44
C GLY A 137 10.70 -8.42 2.34
N VAL A 138 11.55 -9.24 1.72
CA VAL A 138 11.14 -10.06 0.57
C VAL A 138 10.00 -11.06 0.83
N ALA A 139 9.75 -11.38 2.10
CA ALA A 139 8.66 -12.26 2.52
C ALA A 139 7.51 -11.52 3.24
N ASP A 140 7.58 -10.19 3.35
CA ASP A 140 6.56 -9.39 4.05
C ASP A 140 6.45 -8.00 3.41
N PHE A 141 5.50 -7.84 2.48
CA PHE A 141 5.24 -6.59 1.80
C PHE A 141 3.84 -6.53 1.18
N GLN A 142 3.41 -5.33 0.81
CA GLN A 142 2.15 -5.12 0.06
C GLN A 142 2.43 -4.43 -1.27
N ILE A 143 1.74 -4.87 -2.31
CA ILE A 143 1.69 -4.21 -3.61
C ILE A 143 0.30 -3.60 -3.76
N GLU A 144 0.26 -2.32 -4.13
CA GLU A 144 -0.95 -1.66 -4.60
C GLU A 144 -0.84 -1.47 -6.12
N VAL A 145 -1.92 -1.83 -6.82
CA VAL A 145 -2.05 -1.66 -8.27
C VAL A 145 -3.29 -0.82 -8.55
N ALA A 146 -3.17 0.09 -9.51
CA ALA A 146 -4.28 0.83 -10.06
C ALA A 146 -4.42 0.54 -11.56
N HIS A 147 -5.64 0.34 -12.04
CA HIS A 147 -5.93 0.18 -13.47
C HIS A 147 -7.03 1.14 -13.88
N THR A 148 -6.74 1.98 -14.89
CA THR A 148 -7.68 2.94 -15.45
C THR A 148 -8.19 2.46 -16.81
N TYR A 149 -9.50 2.26 -16.97
CA TYR A 149 -10.10 1.79 -18.22
C TYR A 149 -11.40 2.53 -18.56
N GLU A 150 -11.81 2.42 -19.82
CA GLU A 150 -13.09 2.96 -20.30
C GLU A 150 -14.21 1.92 -20.21
N ASP A 151 -15.33 2.30 -19.61
CA ASP A 151 -16.57 1.54 -19.52
C ASP A 151 -17.75 2.36 -20.04
N ASN A 152 -18.09 2.14 -21.32
CA ASN A 152 -19.19 2.82 -21.98
C ASN A 152 -20.59 2.43 -21.44
N THR A 153 -20.67 1.48 -20.51
CA THR A 153 -21.94 1.15 -19.84
C THR A 153 -22.29 2.15 -18.73
N LEU A 154 -21.32 2.93 -18.26
CA LEU A 154 -21.51 3.90 -17.18
C LEU A 154 -21.91 5.30 -17.66
N GLY A 155 -21.69 5.60 -18.94
CA GLY A 155 -22.09 6.87 -19.54
C GLY A 155 -21.25 7.23 -20.77
N ASP A 156 -21.45 8.46 -21.23
CA ASP A 156 -20.63 9.06 -22.28
C ASP A 156 -19.34 9.67 -21.70
N PRO A 157 -18.27 9.77 -22.50
CA PRO A 157 -17.06 10.50 -22.10
C PRO A 157 -17.36 11.93 -21.59
N PRO A 158 -16.64 12.41 -20.56
CA PRO A 158 -15.54 11.77 -19.84
C PRO A 158 -15.97 10.87 -18.66
N TYR A 159 -17.27 10.66 -18.45
CA TYR A 159 -17.82 9.93 -17.29
C TYR A 159 -17.75 8.40 -17.44
N ASN A 160 -17.18 7.93 -18.55
CA ASN A 160 -16.98 6.52 -18.86
C ASN A 160 -15.59 6.03 -18.43
N ILE A 161 -14.80 6.81 -17.69
CA ILE A 161 -13.46 6.39 -17.22
C ILE A 161 -13.58 5.90 -15.79
N ASN A 162 -13.07 4.70 -15.52
CA ASN A 162 -12.92 4.18 -14.17
C ASN A 162 -11.47 3.94 -13.84
N THR A 163 -11.09 4.19 -12.60
CA THR A 163 -9.85 3.71 -12.01
C THR A 163 -10.16 2.81 -10.85
N LEU A 164 -9.74 1.54 -10.94
CA LEU A 164 -9.81 0.56 -9.88
C LEU A 164 -8.49 0.50 -9.11
N PHE A 165 -8.58 0.24 -7.81
CA PHE A 165 -7.42 0.09 -6.92
C PHE A 165 -7.51 -1.24 -6.17
N GLY A 166 -6.46 -2.04 -6.32
CA GLY A 166 -6.36 -3.37 -5.72
C GLY A 166 -5.08 -3.58 -4.94
N PHE A 167 -5.16 -4.44 -3.93
CA PHE A 167 -4.09 -4.66 -2.96
C PHE A 167 -3.76 -6.15 -2.87
N LEU A 168 -2.49 -6.48 -3.05
CA LEU A 168 -1.92 -7.77 -2.72
C LEU A 168 -1.10 -7.63 -1.44
N SER A 169 -1.38 -8.45 -0.44
CA SER A 169 -0.61 -8.53 0.80
C SER A 169 0.10 -9.87 0.85
N LEU A 170 1.40 -9.85 1.12
CA LEU A 170 2.20 -11.04 1.37
C LEU A 170 2.77 -10.89 2.77
N THR A 171 2.37 -11.77 3.69
CA THR A 171 2.94 -11.79 5.03
C THR A 171 3.45 -13.19 5.35
N SER A 172 4.64 -13.27 5.94
CA SER A 172 5.29 -14.55 6.31
C SER A 172 4.64 -15.27 7.51
N GLY A 173 3.45 -14.85 7.93
CA GLY A 173 2.70 -15.43 9.06
C GLY A 173 1.43 -16.18 8.68
N ASP A 174 0.89 -15.96 7.48
CA ASP A 174 -0.32 -16.62 7.02
C ASP A 174 0.04 -17.94 6.34
N ALA A 175 0.05 -19.01 7.14
CA ALA A 175 0.35 -20.39 6.73
C ALA A 175 -0.56 -20.96 5.61
N GLY A 176 -1.48 -20.16 5.04
CA GLY A 176 -2.32 -20.52 3.90
C GLY A 176 -1.87 -19.96 2.55
N GLU A 177 -1.19 -18.80 2.51
CA GLU A 177 -0.85 -18.09 1.25
C GLU A 177 0.61 -18.31 0.79
N MET A 178 1.50 -18.79 1.66
CA MET A 178 2.88 -19.13 1.28
C MET A 178 3.02 -20.45 0.50
N SER A 179 1.95 -21.23 0.29
CA SER A 179 2.04 -22.44 -0.54
C SER A 179 2.44 -22.14 -1.99
N ASN A 180 2.12 -20.92 -2.45
CA ASN A 180 2.39 -20.47 -3.80
C ASN A 180 3.47 -19.38 -3.89
N TYR A 181 4.23 -19.14 -2.81
CA TYR A 181 5.31 -18.14 -2.76
C TYR A 181 6.51 -18.70 -2.00
N THR A 182 7.61 -18.96 -2.72
CA THR A 182 8.81 -19.60 -2.19
C THR A 182 9.94 -18.59 -2.04
N CYS A 183 10.60 -18.62 -0.88
CA CYS A 183 11.71 -17.71 -0.56
C CYS A 183 13.03 -18.46 -0.37
N ASP A 184 14.07 -18.01 -1.07
CA ASP A 184 15.46 -18.27 -0.73
C ASP A 184 15.99 -17.10 0.11
N MET A 185 15.86 -17.23 1.43
CA MET A 185 16.32 -16.21 2.38
C MET A 185 17.84 -16.05 2.41
N THR A 186 18.61 -17.01 1.87
CA THR A 186 20.08 -16.88 1.77
C THR A 186 20.50 -15.90 0.68
N ARG A 187 19.61 -15.65 -0.29
CA ARG A 187 19.78 -14.67 -1.36
C ARG A 187 18.83 -13.48 -1.25
N ALA A 188 17.90 -13.53 -0.29
CA ALA A 188 16.78 -12.59 -0.21
C ALA A 188 16.06 -12.47 -1.56
N ASN A 189 15.69 -13.63 -2.11
CA ASN A 189 14.91 -13.73 -3.33
C ASN A 189 13.65 -14.54 -3.01
N CYS A 190 12.49 -14.04 -3.40
CA CYS A 190 11.24 -14.77 -3.29
C CYS A 190 10.48 -14.72 -4.60
N ARG A 191 9.79 -15.81 -4.93
CA ARG A 191 9.02 -15.92 -6.17
C ARG A 191 7.76 -16.74 -5.99
N SER A 192 6.74 -16.38 -6.75
CA SER A 192 5.55 -17.20 -6.90
C SER A 192 5.87 -18.53 -7.57
N VAL A 193 5.14 -19.58 -7.20
CA VAL A 193 5.22 -20.89 -7.87
C VAL A 193 4.74 -20.71 -9.31
N PRO A 194 5.35 -21.36 -10.31
CA PRO A 194 4.90 -21.27 -11.69
C PRO A 194 3.39 -21.51 -11.83
N GLU A 195 2.75 -20.75 -12.71
CA GLU A 195 1.30 -20.82 -13.00
C GLU A 195 0.38 -20.40 -11.84
N THR A 196 0.94 -19.93 -10.71
CA THR A 196 0.14 -19.34 -9.64
C THR A 196 -0.43 -18.00 -10.07
N ILE A 197 -1.70 -17.80 -9.76
CA ILE A 197 -2.37 -16.51 -9.77
C ILE A 197 -2.60 -16.07 -8.31
N LEU A 198 -1.99 -14.95 -7.95
CA LEU A 198 -2.23 -14.24 -6.70
C LEU A 198 -3.33 -13.21 -6.94
N ILE A 199 -4.26 -13.11 -6.00
CA ILE A 199 -5.41 -12.19 -6.12
C ILE A 199 -5.10 -10.91 -5.35
N ALA A 200 -5.02 -9.79 -6.08
CA ALA A 200 -5.05 -8.46 -5.50
C ALA A 200 -6.51 -8.02 -5.36
N LYS A 201 -6.97 -7.87 -4.11
CA LYS A 201 -8.37 -7.53 -3.83
C LYS A 201 -8.66 -6.10 -4.22
N VAL A 202 -9.63 -5.89 -5.10
CA VAL A 202 -10.11 -4.55 -5.46
C VAL A 202 -10.89 -3.97 -4.29
N LEU A 203 -10.43 -2.85 -3.73
CA LEU A 203 -11.05 -2.27 -2.52
C LEU A 203 -11.90 -1.04 -2.82
N TYR A 204 -11.55 -0.27 -3.85
CA TYR A 204 -12.29 0.92 -4.23
C TYR A 204 -12.06 1.29 -5.70
N ALA A 205 -12.93 2.17 -6.18
CA ALA A 205 -12.89 2.72 -7.52
C ALA A 205 -13.12 4.23 -7.48
N VAL A 206 -12.64 4.91 -8.51
CA VAL A 206 -12.88 6.33 -8.76
C VAL A 206 -13.30 6.50 -10.22
N SER A 207 -14.35 7.28 -10.45
CA SER A 207 -14.88 7.65 -11.77
C SER A 207 -14.86 9.17 -11.93
#